data_AF-A0A3M6ZNZ2-F1
#
_entry.id   AF-A0A3M6ZNZ2-F1
#
_cell.length_a   1.000
_cell.length_b   1.000
_cell.length_c   1.000
_cell.angle_alpha   90.00
_cell.angle_beta   90.00
_cell.angle_gamma   90.00
#
_symmetry.space_group_name_H-M   'P 1'
#
loop_
_entity.id
_entity.type
_entity.pdbx_description
1 polymer ?
#
loop_
_entity_poly.entity_id
_entity_poly.type
_entity_poly.pdbx_seq_one_letter_code
_entity_poly.pdbx_strand_id
1 'polypeptide(L)'
;MSSQAQPGPASAPAPGGGVALPPTPEKLQQSFDYGIWYALSLWPALNVACSNHWGGEVTLDKKDWFAGAVSDLFTQRPDIEYEEVECFLLQVMQDEFDCNVEDETEVEVTKTIMALKKKLVEEKDLTPFRELERRYKNRGQMKMNIQVVDNEDDDDDEEEWEGFGDDQDDAMETDEAPQLVATPTMPKVKEEPEVDDDGFTKVQGKKKR
;
A
#
# COMPACT_ATOMS: atom_id res chain seq x y z
N MET A 1 -54.93 -21.41 -59.26
CA MET A 1 -53.91 -22.40 -58.89
C MET A 1 -52.71 -21.62 -58.37
N SER A 2 -52.45 -21.79 -57.09
CA SER A 2 -51.46 -21.11 -56.27
C SER A 2 -50.06 -21.15 -56.88
N SER A 3 -49.31 -20.05 -56.79
CA SER A 3 -47.87 -20.15 -56.64
C SER A 3 -47.37 -18.93 -55.86
N GLN A 4 -47.08 -19.20 -54.59
CA GLN A 4 -46.55 -18.28 -53.60
C GLN A 4 -45.02 -18.32 -53.76
N ALA A 5 -44.42 -17.24 -54.25
CA ALA A 5 -42.97 -17.09 -54.30
C ALA A 5 -42.51 -16.34 -53.04
N GLN A 6 -41.95 -17.07 -52.07
CA GLN A 6 -41.20 -16.46 -50.98
C GLN A 6 -39.85 -15.94 -51.51
N PRO A 7 -39.41 -14.73 -51.16
CA PRO A 7 -38.02 -14.34 -51.33
C PRO A 7 -37.15 -15.10 -50.30
N GLY A 8 -36.11 -15.76 -50.79
CA GLY A 8 -35.13 -16.48 -49.96
C GLY A 8 -34.35 -15.56 -49.01
N PRO A 9 -33.72 -16.11 -47.97
CA PRO A 9 -32.98 -15.31 -46.99
C PRO A 9 -31.77 -14.68 -47.67
N ALA A 10 -31.62 -13.36 -47.47
CA ALA A 10 -30.44 -12.61 -47.86
C ALA A 10 -29.20 -13.27 -47.25
N SER A 11 -28.25 -13.59 -48.13
CA SER A 11 -26.94 -14.11 -47.78
C SER A 11 -26.27 -13.18 -46.77
N ALA A 12 -25.94 -13.70 -45.58
CA ALA A 12 -25.14 -13.01 -44.59
C ALA A 12 -23.77 -12.63 -45.21
N PRO A 13 -23.22 -11.43 -44.92
CA PRO A 13 -21.86 -11.13 -45.30
C PRO A 13 -20.90 -11.92 -44.41
N ALA A 14 -19.90 -12.53 -45.05
CA ALA A 14 -18.78 -13.24 -44.43
C ALA A 14 -18.01 -12.35 -43.42
N PRO A 15 -17.31 -12.93 -42.43
CA PRO A 15 -16.56 -12.18 -41.43
C PRO A 15 -15.30 -11.58 -42.08
N GLY A 16 -15.41 -10.33 -42.53
CA GLY A 16 -14.27 -9.49 -42.87
C GLY A 16 -13.46 -9.16 -41.62
N GLY A 17 -12.14 -9.10 -41.78
CA GLY A 17 -11.12 -8.98 -40.73
C GLY A 17 -11.52 -8.07 -39.57
N GLY A 18 -11.53 -8.66 -38.37
CA GLY A 18 -11.79 -7.96 -37.12
C GLY A 18 -10.71 -6.93 -36.84
N VAL A 19 -10.93 -5.70 -37.28
CA VAL A 19 -10.44 -4.53 -36.57
C VAL A 19 -11.06 -4.60 -35.18
N ALA A 20 -10.23 -4.91 -34.17
CA ALA A 20 -10.67 -4.94 -32.79
C ALA A 20 -11.35 -3.61 -32.46
N LEU A 21 -12.66 -3.66 -32.18
CA LEU A 21 -13.40 -2.48 -31.75
C LEU A 21 -12.70 -1.89 -30.51
N PRO A 22 -12.57 -0.55 -30.42
CA PRO A 22 -11.99 0.07 -29.24
C PRO A 22 -12.79 -0.36 -27.99
N PRO A 23 -12.12 -0.54 -26.84
CA PRO A 23 -12.80 -0.98 -25.62
C PRO A 23 -13.94 -0.02 -25.28
N THR A 24 -15.10 -0.58 -24.96
CA THR A 24 -16.26 0.22 -24.54
C THR A 24 -15.95 0.94 -23.22
N PRO A 25 -16.57 2.10 -22.95
CA PRO A 25 -16.39 2.81 -21.67
C PRO A 25 -16.71 1.92 -20.46
N GLU A 26 -17.76 1.09 -20.58
CA GLU A 26 -18.13 0.12 -19.55
C GLU A 26 -17.03 -0.93 -19.31
N LYS A 27 -16.34 -1.37 -20.36
CA LYS A 27 -15.23 -2.30 -20.24
C LYS A 27 -14.00 -1.65 -19.60
N LEU A 28 -13.74 -0.38 -19.89
CA LEU A 28 -12.67 0.38 -19.27
C LEU A 28 -12.92 0.56 -17.77
N GLN A 29 -14.16 0.93 -17.39
CA GLN A 29 -14.55 1.06 -15.98
C GLN A 29 -14.40 -0.27 -15.24
N GLN A 30 -14.96 -1.36 -15.77
CA GLN A 30 -14.79 -2.69 -15.16
C GLN A 30 -13.32 -3.08 -15.01
N SER A 31 -12.48 -2.77 -16.01
CA SER A 31 -11.05 -3.07 -15.94
C SER A 31 -10.34 -2.20 -14.91
N PHE A 32 -10.81 -0.98 -14.68
CA PHE A 32 -10.33 -0.11 -13.61
C PHE A 32 -10.70 -0.68 -12.23
N ASP A 33 -11.97 -1.04 -12.03
CA ASP A 33 -12.47 -1.60 -10.77
C ASP A 33 -11.71 -2.89 -10.39
N TYR A 34 -11.58 -3.82 -11.35
CA TYR A 34 -10.81 -5.04 -11.13
C TYR A 34 -9.32 -4.75 -10.92
N GLY A 35 -8.77 -3.74 -11.59
CA GLY A 35 -7.37 -3.37 -11.42
C GLY A 35 -7.08 -2.78 -10.04
N ILE A 36 -7.98 -1.96 -9.48
CA ILE A 36 -7.90 -1.52 -8.08
C ILE A 36 -7.90 -2.73 -7.15
N TRP A 37 -8.83 -3.65 -7.35
CA TRP A 37 -8.93 -4.86 -6.54
C TRP A 37 -7.65 -5.70 -6.59
N TYR A 38 -7.03 -5.85 -7.77
CA TYR A 38 -5.75 -6.55 -7.90
C TYR A 38 -4.59 -5.79 -7.24
N ALA A 39 -4.55 -4.45 -7.33
CA ALA A 39 -3.52 -3.65 -6.68
C ALA A 39 -3.58 -3.81 -5.15
N LEU A 40 -4.77 -3.67 -4.56
CA LEU A 40 -5.02 -3.90 -3.15
C LEU A 40 -4.70 -5.34 -2.75
N SER A 41 -5.11 -6.32 -3.55
CA SER A 41 -4.80 -7.71 -3.25
C SER A 41 -3.31 -8.05 -3.39
N LEU A 42 -2.50 -7.24 -4.05
CA LEU A 42 -1.05 -7.37 -4.09
C LEU A 42 -0.35 -6.58 -2.98
N TRP A 43 -1.09 -5.74 -2.24
CA TRP A 43 -0.56 -4.95 -1.14
C TRP A 43 -0.20 -5.85 0.05
N PRO A 44 1.08 -5.87 0.48
CA PRO A 44 1.49 -6.78 1.53
C PRO A 44 0.78 -6.57 2.87
N ALA A 45 0.69 -5.32 3.35
CA ALA A 45 0.04 -4.98 4.62
C ALA A 45 -1.40 -5.50 4.69
N LEU A 46 -2.20 -5.26 3.64
CA LEU A 46 -3.58 -5.70 3.56
C LEU A 46 -3.73 -7.24 3.58
N ASN A 47 -2.82 -7.98 2.94
CA ASN A 47 -2.88 -9.45 2.99
C ASN A 47 -2.56 -10.00 4.38
N VAL A 48 -1.63 -9.37 5.11
CA VAL A 48 -1.32 -9.74 6.50
C VAL A 48 -2.52 -9.44 7.40
N ALA A 49 -3.11 -8.24 7.28
CA ALA A 49 -4.33 -7.89 8.02
C ALA A 49 -5.47 -8.87 7.74
N CYS A 50 -5.65 -9.28 6.48
CA CYS A 50 -6.63 -10.29 6.10
C CYS A 50 -6.33 -11.68 6.68
N SER A 51 -5.06 -12.08 6.72
CA SER A 51 -4.64 -13.41 7.19
C SER A 51 -4.73 -13.53 8.71
N ASN A 52 -4.54 -12.43 9.43
CA ASN A 52 -4.65 -12.36 10.88
C ASN A 52 -6.05 -11.95 11.38
N HIS A 53 -7.01 -11.73 10.48
CA HIS A 53 -8.37 -11.30 10.80
C HIS A 53 -8.46 -9.99 11.59
N TRP A 54 -7.55 -9.03 11.35
CA TRP A 54 -7.59 -7.73 12.02
C TRP A 54 -8.83 -6.91 11.67
N GLY A 55 -9.46 -7.18 10.52
CA GLY A 55 -10.77 -6.61 10.16
C GLY A 55 -11.99 -7.41 10.65
N GLY A 56 -11.80 -8.40 11.52
CA GLY A 56 -12.85 -9.28 12.05
C GLY A 56 -13.25 -10.46 11.13
N GLU A 57 -14.37 -11.12 11.44
CA GLU A 57 -14.81 -12.33 10.71
C GLU A 57 -15.13 -12.08 9.23
N VAL A 58 -15.49 -10.84 8.88
CA VAL A 58 -15.84 -10.40 7.52
C VAL A 58 -14.68 -9.69 6.80
N THR A 59 -13.43 -9.90 7.23
CA THR A 59 -12.25 -9.19 6.69
C THR A 59 -12.12 -9.32 5.16
N LEU A 60 -12.50 -10.47 4.59
CA LEU A 60 -12.49 -10.67 3.13
C LEU A 60 -13.54 -9.82 2.41
N ASP A 61 -14.75 -9.70 2.97
CA ASP A 61 -15.80 -8.83 2.44
C ASP A 61 -15.41 -7.36 2.55
N LYS A 62 -14.77 -6.96 3.67
CA LYS A 62 -14.19 -5.62 3.82
C LYS A 62 -13.15 -5.30 2.75
N LYS A 63 -12.32 -6.28 2.37
CA LYS A 63 -11.35 -6.10 1.28
C LYS A 63 -12.02 -5.81 -0.06
N ASP A 64 -13.12 -6.51 -0.35
CA ASP A 64 -13.90 -6.27 -1.58
C ASP A 64 -14.61 -4.91 -1.53
N TRP A 65 -15.16 -4.54 -0.37
CA TRP A 65 -15.71 -3.21 -0.12
C TRP A 65 -14.66 -2.11 -0.30
N PHE A 66 -13.43 -2.31 0.19
CA PHE A 66 -12.34 -1.34 0.07
C PHE A 66 -12.00 -1.04 -1.39
N ALA A 67 -11.95 -2.07 -2.24
CA ALA A 67 -11.76 -1.87 -3.68
C ALA A 67 -12.88 -1.04 -4.32
N GLY A 68 -14.13 -1.28 -3.89
CA GLY A 68 -15.28 -0.48 -4.30
C GLY A 68 -15.18 0.98 -3.83
N ALA A 69 -14.81 1.19 -2.56
CA ALA A 69 -14.67 2.52 -1.97
C ALA A 69 -13.59 3.36 -2.69
N VAL A 70 -12.47 2.75 -3.07
CA VAL A 70 -11.44 3.41 -3.89
C VAL A 70 -11.98 3.73 -5.29
N SER A 71 -12.73 2.84 -5.93
CA SER A 71 -13.33 3.13 -7.24
C SER A 71 -14.35 4.28 -7.18
N ASP A 72 -15.19 4.29 -6.14
CA ASP A 72 -16.15 5.35 -5.88
C ASP A 72 -15.46 6.69 -5.63
N LEU A 73 -14.33 6.69 -4.91
CA LEU A 73 -13.51 7.89 -4.69
C LEU A 73 -13.07 8.51 -6.02
N PHE A 74 -12.54 7.71 -6.95
CA PHE A 74 -12.16 8.19 -8.29
C PHE A 74 -13.34 8.64 -9.14
N THR A 75 -14.50 8.02 -8.97
CA THR A 75 -15.72 8.38 -9.68
C THR A 75 -16.29 9.72 -9.20
N GLN A 76 -16.25 9.96 -7.89
CA GLN A 76 -16.72 11.20 -7.26
C GLN A 76 -15.73 12.36 -7.44
N ARG A 77 -14.43 12.06 -7.42
CA ARG A 77 -13.32 13.03 -7.48
C ARG A 77 -12.34 12.62 -8.59
N PRO A 78 -12.65 12.94 -9.87
CA PRO A 78 -11.79 12.57 -10.99
C PRO A 78 -10.44 13.31 -10.98
N ASP A 79 -10.32 14.41 -10.24
CA ASP A 79 -9.15 15.25 -10.04
C ASP A 79 -8.38 14.96 -8.74
N ILE A 80 -8.73 13.88 -8.03
CA ILE A 80 -8.06 13.51 -6.77
C ILE A 80 -6.54 13.41 -6.94
N GLU A 81 -5.83 14.04 -6.01
CA GLU A 81 -4.37 14.06 -6.00
C GLU A 81 -3.79 12.78 -5.42
N TYR A 82 -2.50 12.58 -5.67
CA TYR A 82 -1.78 11.39 -5.23
C TYR A 82 -1.83 11.21 -3.70
N GLU A 83 -1.53 12.28 -2.97
CA GLU A 83 -1.49 12.32 -1.51
C GLU A 83 -2.85 12.04 -0.88
N GLU A 84 -3.94 12.46 -1.53
CA GLU A 84 -5.31 12.20 -1.04
C GLU A 84 -5.66 10.71 -1.13
N VAL A 85 -5.25 10.02 -2.20
CA VAL A 85 -5.47 8.57 -2.33
C VAL A 85 -4.63 7.81 -1.33
N GLU A 86 -3.39 8.22 -1.11
CA GLU A 86 -2.52 7.63 -0.10
C GLU A 86 -3.11 7.73 1.32
N CYS A 87 -3.48 8.95 1.73
CA CYS A 87 -4.15 9.19 3.00
C CYS A 87 -5.43 8.36 3.13
N PHE A 88 -6.22 8.25 2.07
CA PHE A 88 -7.43 7.43 2.07
C PHE A 88 -7.11 5.94 2.27
N LEU A 89 -6.08 5.41 1.60
CA LEU A 89 -5.67 4.00 1.78
C LEU A 89 -5.22 3.72 3.22
N LEU A 90 -4.40 4.61 3.79
CA LEU A 90 -3.94 4.51 5.18
C LEU A 90 -5.10 4.59 6.18
N GLN A 91 -6.01 5.55 5.98
CA GLN A 91 -7.17 5.71 6.84
C GLN A 91 -8.04 4.44 6.85
N VAL A 92 -8.28 3.83 5.69
CA VAL A 92 -9.06 2.59 5.64
C VAL A 92 -8.31 1.44 6.31
N MET A 93 -6.99 1.34 6.15
CA MET A 93 -6.19 0.31 6.85
C MET A 93 -6.29 0.46 8.37
N GLN A 94 -6.28 1.68 8.88
CA GLN A 94 -6.45 1.95 10.30
C GLN A 94 -7.88 1.67 10.78
N ASP A 95 -8.89 2.27 10.16
CA ASP A 95 -10.27 2.25 10.67
C ASP A 95 -10.94 0.87 10.49
N GLU A 96 -10.64 0.15 9.41
CA GLU A 96 -11.34 -1.10 9.06
C GLU A 96 -10.56 -2.36 9.36
N PHE A 97 -9.23 -2.27 9.40
CA PHE A 97 -8.31 -3.39 9.58
C PHE A 97 -7.40 -3.21 10.79
N ASP A 98 -7.60 -2.18 11.62
CA ASP A 98 -6.81 -1.91 12.84
C ASP A 98 -5.29 -1.97 12.60
N CYS A 99 -4.86 -1.49 11.42
CA CYS A 99 -3.51 -1.66 10.93
C CYS A 99 -2.90 -0.31 10.54
N ASN A 100 -1.92 0.13 11.32
CA ASN A 100 -1.09 1.27 10.97
C ASN A 100 0.03 0.83 10.02
N VAL A 101 0.10 1.45 8.84
CA VAL A 101 1.09 1.11 7.80
C VAL A 101 2.13 2.22 7.75
N GLU A 102 3.40 1.88 8.00
CA GLU A 102 4.53 2.83 8.05
C GLU A 102 5.72 2.39 7.19
N ASP A 103 5.49 1.44 6.27
CA ASP A 103 6.53 0.84 5.41
C ASP A 103 6.57 1.44 4.00
N GLU A 104 5.89 2.57 3.76
CA GLU A 104 5.77 3.28 2.48
C GLU A 104 5.18 2.40 1.35
N THR A 105 4.54 1.29 1.67
CA THR A 105 3.96 0.39 0.66
C THR A 105 2.66 0.93 0.06
N GLU A 106 1.94 1.78 0.80
CA GLU A 106 0.79 2.57 0.34
C GLU A 106 1.15 3.47 -0.85
N VAL A 107 2.38 3.99 -0.87
CA VAL A 107 2.91 4.85 -1.93
C VAL A 107 3.00 4.05 -3.23
N GLU A 108 3.55 2.82 -3.18
CA GLU A 108 3.65 1.96 -4.36
C GLU A 108 2.28 1.54 -4.92
N VAL A 109 1.33 1.25 -4.02
CA VAL A 109 -0.04 0.88 -4.38
C VAL A 109 -0.76 2.06 -5.02
N THR A 110 -0.68 3.24 -4.41
CA THR A 110 -1.27 4.48 -4.94
C THR A 110 -0.73 4.79 -6.32
N LYS A 111 0.59 4.70 -6.51
CA LYS A 111 1.25 4.89 -7.81
C LYS A 111 0.73 3.92 -8.86
N THR A 112 0.53 2.66 -8.48
CA THR A 112 -0.02 1.62 -9.37
C THR A 112 -1.44 1.97 -9.80
N ILE A 113 -2.29 2.40 -8.87
CA ILE A 113 -3.69 2.77 -9.15
C ILE A 113 -3.76 4.04 -10.02
N MET A 114 -2.96 5.06 -9.73
CA MET A 114 -2.88 6.29 -10.53
C MET A 114 -2.38 6.02 -11.95
N ALA A 115 -1.35 5.18 -12.10
CA ALA A 115 -0.85 4.78 -13.41
C ALA A 115 -1.91 4.00 -14.20
N LEU A 116 -2.65 3.11 -13.53
CA LEU A 116 -3.75 2.37 -14.11
C LEU A 116 -4.85 3.31 -14.61
N LYS A 117 -5.29 4.27 -13.79
CA LYS A 117 -6.26 5.32 -14.15
C LYS A 117 -5.80 6.08 -15.40
N LYS A 118 -4.57 6.61 -15.38
CA LYS A 118 -4.02 7.39 -16.49
C LYS A 118 -4.04 6.60 -17.81
N LYS A 119 -3.57 5.36 -17.79
CA LYS A 119 -3.52 4.51 -18.98
C LYS A 119 -4.90 4.09 -19.50
N LEU A 120 -5.85 3.84 -18.61
CA LEU A 120 -7.22 3.47 -18.99
C LEU A 120 -8.02 4.67 -19.52
N VAL A 121 -7.88 5.83 -18.88
CA VAL A 121 -8.65 7.04 -19.21
C VAL A 121 -8.06 7.77 -20.42
N GLU A 122 -6.75 7.98 -20.47
CA GLU A 122 -6.09 8.74 -21.54
C GLU A 122 -5.78 7.87 -22.76
N GLU A 123 -5.18 6.69 -22.54
CA GLU A 123 -4.64 5.86 -23.62
C GLU A 123 -5.60 4.73 -24.04
N LYS A 124 -6.66 4.47 -23.25
CA LYS A 124 -7.58 3.33 -23.43
C LYS A 124 -6.85 1.98 -23.56
N ASP A 125 -5.70 1.88 -22.91
CA ASP A 125 -4.85 0.70 -22.95
C ASP A 125 -5.16 -0.23 -21.77
N LEU A 126 -5.38 -1.50 -22.09
CA LEU A 126 -5.64 -2.58 -21.13
C LEU A 126 -4.35 -3.32 -20.72
N THR A 127 -3.21 -2.97 -21.29
CA THR A 127 -1.90 -3.57 -20.96
C THR A 127 -1.56 -3.50 -19.47
N PRO A 128 -1.65 -2.35 -18.76
CA PRO A 128 -1.35 -2.32 -17.33
C PRO A 128 -2.30 -3.18 -16.50
N PHE A 129 -3.59 -3.21 -16.87
CA PHE A 129 -4.57 -4.10 -16.24
C PHE A 129 -4.19 -5.57 -16.40
N ARG A 130 -3.82 -6.00 -17.62
CA ARG A 130 -3.40 -7.39 -17.90
C ARG A 130 -2.12 -7.77 -17.17
N GLU A 131 -1.17 -6.83 -17.06
CA GLU A 131 0.05 -7.05 -16.30
C GLU A 131 -0.26 -7.26 -14.81
N LEU A 132 -1.14 -6.42 -14.25
CA LEU A 132 -1.55 -6.52 -12.86
C LEU A 132 -2.31 -7.81 -12.57
N GLU A 133 -3.23 -8.20 -13.48
CA GLU A 133 -3.92 -9.49 -13.43
C GLU A 133 -2.93 -10.66 -13.48
N ARG A 134 -1.92 -10.59 -14.36
CA ARG A 134 -0.87 -11.62 -14.45
C ARG A 134 -0.05 -11.69 -13.17
N ARG A 135 0.35 -10.54 -12.61
CA ARG A 135 1.10 -10.47 -11.34
C ARG A 135 0.28 -11.08 -10.21
N TYR A 136 -1.02 -10.80 -10.15
CA TYR A 136 -1.93 -11.40 -9.18
C TYR A 136 -2.04 -12.92 -9.34
N LYS A 137 -2.28 -13.42 -10.56
CA LYS A 137 -2.37 -14.86 -10.86
C LYS A 137 -1.06 -15.59 -10.55
N ASN A 138 0.08 -14.93 -10.77
CA ASN A 138 1.41 -15.49 -10.54
C ASN A 138 1.96 -15.22 -9.13
N ARG A 139 1.20 -14.59 -8.21
CA ARG A 139 1.75 -14.19 -6.91
C ARG A 139 2.15 -15.36 -6.01
N GLY A 140 1.72 -16.59 -6.33
CA GLY A 140 2.05 -17.79 -5.57
C GLY A 140 1.76 -17.62 -4.06
N GLN A 141 2.57 -18.27 -3.22
CA GLN A 141 2.73 -17.82 -1.83
C GLN A 141 3.64 -16.60 -1.85
N MET A 142 3.04 -15.42 -1.76
CA MET A 142 3.77 -14.16 -1.73
C MET A 142 4.64 -14.16 -0.46
N LYS A 143 5.96 -14.30 -0.62
CA LYS A 143 6.90 -14.19 0.49
C LYS A 143 7.03 -12.72 0.84
N MET A 144 6.39 -12.30 1.92
CA MET A 144 6.40 -10.91 2.38
C MET A 144 7.31 -10.81 3.61
N ASN A 145 8.25 -9.88 3.59
CA ASN A 145 9.09 -9.51 4.73
C ASN A 145 8.42 -8.33 5.46
N ILE A 146 7.23 -8.55 6.00
CA ILE A 146 6.53 -7.54 6.82
C ILE A 146 6.93 -7.75 8.27
N GLN A 147 7.40 -6.69 8.92
CA GLN A 147 7.56 -6.66 10.37
C GLN A 147 6.23 -6.19 10.98
N VAL A 148 5.54 -7.10 11.64
CA VAL A 148 4.34 -6.77 12.42
C VAL A 148 4.78 -6.46 13.84
N VAL A 149 4.41 -5.28 14.35
CA VAL A 149 4.55 -4.90 15.75
C VAL A 149 3.16 -4.95 16.34
N ASP A 150 2.95 -5.83 17.33
CA ASP A 150 1.69 -5.91 18.07
C ASP A 150 1.76 -4.89 19.20
N ASN A 151 0.97 -3.83 19.11
CA ASN A 151 0.79 -2.88 20.20
C ASN A 151 -0.27 -3.47 21.14
N GLU A 152 0.14 -4.43 21.96
CA GLU A 152 -0.62 -4.77 23.15
C GLU A 152 -0.69 -3.49 23.99
N ASP A 153 -1.88 -2.93 24.20
CA ASP A 153 -2.11 -1.88 25.20
C ASP A 153 -1.65 -2.42 26.56
N ASP A 154 -0.39 -2.14 26.91
CA ASP A 154 0.13 -2.29 28.26
C ASP A 154 -0.49 -1.11 29.05
N ASP A 155 -1.72 -1.35 29.50
CA ASP A 155 -2.54 -0.50 30.36
C ASP A 155 -1.95 -0.47 31.79
N ASP A 156 -0.64 -0.19 31.92
CA ASP A 156 0.07 -0.08 33.20
C ASP A 156 1.11 1.06 33.15
N ASP A 157 0.61 2.29 33.09
CA ASP A 157 1.16 3.40 33.89
C ASP A 157 0.09 4.51 33.96
N GLU A 158 -0.82 4.34 34.92
CA GLU A 158 -1.54 5.47 35.53
C GLU A 158 -0.50 6.37 36.21
N GLU A 159 0.26 7.16 35.43
CA GLU A 159 1.03 8.28 35.95
C GLU A 159 0.05 9.37 36.41
N GLU A 160 -0.42 9.14 37.64
CA GLU A 160 -1.01 10.08 38.58
C GLU A 160 -0.38 11.47 38.44
N TRP A 161 -1.01 12.31 37.62
CA TRP A 161 -0.68 13.74 37.47
C TRP A 161 -1.11 14.50 38.73
N GLU A 162 -0.35 14.31 39.81
CA GLU A 162 -0.43 15.11 41.03
C GLU A 162 0.44 16.36 40.91
N GLY A 163 -0.21 17.52 40.81
CA GLY A 163 0.31 18.75 41.41
C GLY A 163 0.58 19.91 40.45
N PHE A 164 -0.48 20.61 40.07
CA PHE A 164 -0.38 22.05 39.82
C PHE A 164 -0.08 22.76 41.15
N GLY A 165 1.21 22.99 41.43
CA GLY A 165 1.70 23.83 42.52
C GLY A 165 2.35 25.09 41.97
N ASP A 166 1.55 26.14 41.82
CA ASP A 166 1.97 27.52 41.56
C ASP A 166 2.57 28.11 42.85
N ASP A 167 3.86 28.48 42.88
CA ASP A 167 4.42 29.44 43.85
C ASP A 167 5.81 29.94 43.41
N GLN A 168 5.80 31.10 42.73
CA GLN A 168 6.57 32.34 42.95
C GLN A 168 7.97 32.32 43.64
N ASP A 169 8.93 33.01 42.98
CA ASP A 169 10.16 33.69 43.44
C ASP A 169 11.09 33.03 44.49
N ASP A 170 12.39 32.94 44.19
CA ASP A 170 13.39 33.93 44.63
C ASP A 170 14.79 33.59 44.06
N ALA A 171 15.60 34.62 43.90
CA ALA A 171 16.93 34.60 43.32
C ALA A 171 17.98 33.97 44.25
N MET A 172 19.01 33.32 43.69
CA MET A 172 20.37 33.52 44.19
C MET A 172 21.45 33.15 43.16
N GLU A 173 22.13 34.21 42.77
CA GLU A 173 23.44 34.33 42.15
C GLU A 173 24.50 33.39 42.76
N THR A 174 25.22 32.65 41.93
CA THR A 174 26.62 32.28 42.19
C THR A 174 27.36 32.16 40.86
N ASP A 175 28.25 33.14 40.68
CA ASP A 175 29.32 33.24 39.70
C ASP A 175 30.35 32.11 39.88
N GLU A 176 30.68 31.38 38.82
CA GLU A 176 32.09 31.06 38.49
C GLU A 176 32.19 30.46 37.07
N ALA A 177 32.74 31.22 36.13
CA ALA A 177 33.35 30.69 34.89
C ALA A 177 34.87 30.79 35.05
N PRO A 178 35.69 29.90 34.45
CA PRO A 178 36.05 30.10 33.03
C PRO A 178 36.42 28.84 32.20
N GLN A 179 35.92 28.84 30.95
CA GLN A 179 36.55 28.56 29.64
C GLN A 179 37.69 27.52 29.43
N LEU A 180 37.74 27.07 28.17
CA LEU A 180 38.86 26.49 27.37
C LEU A 180 38.93 24.94 27.42
N VAL A 181 38.79 24.17 26.34
CA VAL A 181 39.48 24.26 25.04
C VAL A 181 38.75 23.46 23.95
N ALA A 182 38.87 23.94 22.71
CA ALA A 182 38.45 23.27 21.50
C ALA A 182 39.34 22.05 21.15
N THR A 183 38.74 20.95 20.68
CA THR A 183 39.40 19.98 19.79
C THR A 183 38.45 19.59 18.64
N PRO A 184 38.85 19.77 17.37
CA PRO A 184 38.13 19.27 16.22
C PRO A 184 38.66 17.87 15.85
N THR A 185 37.81 16.85 15.72
CA THR A 185 38.23 15.61 15.06
C THR A 185 37.06 14.85 14.42
N MET A 186 36.93 15.07 13.11
CA MET A 186 36.66 14.16 11.98
C MET A 186 35.90 12.82 12.21
N PRO A 187 34.99 12.44 11.28
CA PRO A 187 34.12 11.27 11.39
C PRO A 187 34.87 9.97 11.09
N LYS A 188 34.56 8.91 11.83
CA LYS A 188 35.06 7.55 11.55
C LYS A 188 33.89 6.61 11.26
N VAL A 189 33.60 6.53 9.96
CA VAL A 189 33.31 5.34 9.15
C VAL A 189 32.95 4.08 9.95
N LYS A 190 31.70 3.61 9.77
CA LYS A 190 31.27 2.24 10.07
C LYS A 190 32.20 1.28 9.34
N GLU A 191 33.01 0.51 10.07
CA GLU A 191 33.73 -0.63 9.51
C GLU A 191 32.72 -1.70 9.09
N GLU A 192 32.64 -1.95 7.79
CA GLU A 192 31.94 -3.11 7.24
C GLU A 192 32.68 -4.37 7.71
N PRO A 193 32.01 -5.36 8.33
CA PRO A 193 32.67 -6.59 8.74
C PRO A 193 33.10 -7.39 7.49
N GLU A 194 34.41 -7.60 7.34
CA GLU A 194 35.00 -8.51 6.35
C GLU A 194 34.38 -9.91 6.51
N VAL A 195 33.79 -10.40 5.42
CA VAL A 195 33.24 -11.75 5.29
C VAL A 195 34.26 -12.58 4.52
N ASP A 196 34.79 -13.64 5.14
CA ASP A 196 35.68 -14.61 4.49
C ASP A 196 34.96 -15.36 3.34
N ASP A 197 35.73 -15.83 2.36
CA ASP A 197 35.31 -16.53 1.11
C ASP A 197 34.53 -17.86 1.32
N ASP A 198 34.17 -18.20 2.56
CA ASP A 198 33.42 -19.41 2.95
C ASP A 198 32.13 -19.08 3.77
N GLY A 199 31.68 -17.82 3.78
CA GLY A 199 30.31 -17.44 4.15
C GLY A 199 29.87 -17.71 5.60
N PHE A 200 30.80 -17.78 6.56
CA PHE A 200 30.48 -18.02 7.98
C PHE A 200 30.96 -16.89 8.90
N THR A 201 30.04 -16.21 9.59
CA THR A 201 30.34 -15.17 10.58
C THR A 201 30.84 -15.80 11.89
N LYS A 202 32.06 -15.44 12.31
CA LYS A 202 32.75 -16.03 13.47
C LYS A 202 32.21 -15.50 14.81
N VAL A 203 31.53 -16.34 15.58
CA VAL A 203 31.07 -16.02 16.95
C VAL A 203 32.26 -15.95 17.92
N GLN A 204 32.51 -14.77 18.48
CA GLN A 204 33.56 -14.58 19.50
C GLN A 204 33.06 -15.07 20.87
N GLY A 205 33.56 -16.21 21.33
CA GLY A 205 33.26 -16.75 22.65
C GLY A 205 33.94 -15.97 23.79
N LYS A 206 33.15 -15.41 24.71
CA LYS A 206 33.60 -14.62 25.87
C LYS A 206 34.05 -15.55 27.00
N LYS A 207 35.36 -15.60 27.31
CA LYS A 207 35.92 -16.44 28.38
C LYS A 207 36.14 -15.63 29.66
N LYS A 208 35.52 -16.09 30.76
CA LYS A 208 35.57 -15.56 32.13
C LYS A 208 36.90 -15.90 32.79
N ARG A 209 37.64 -14.90 33.29
CA ARG A 209 38.53 -14.96 34.44
C ARG A 209 38.62 -13.59 35.08
#